data_AF-A0A9N7V8S5-F1
#
_entry.id   AF-A0A9N7V8S5-F1
#
_cell.length_a   1.000
_cell.length_b   1.000
_cell.length_c   1.000
_cell.angle_alpha   90.00
_cell.angle_beta   90.00
_cell.angle_gamma   90.00
#
_symmetry.space_group_name_H-M   'P 1'
#
loop_
_entity.id
_entity.type
_entity.pdbx_description
1 polymer ?
#
loop_
_entity_poly.entity_id
_entity_poly.type
_entity_poly.pdbx_seq_one_letter_code
_entity_poly.pdbx_strand_id
1 'polypeptide(L)' 'MAQTNSGGQGTNGVADESPNMIVYRKMEEVIAHMQDEKNGIPIRTVKSFLTKIPSVFSGSEIVQWMIKNLDIEDQ' A
#
# COMPACT_ATOMS: atom_id res chain seq x y z
N MET A 1 32.07 -30.57 -18.95
CA MET A 1 32.05 -29.42 -18.02
C MET A 1 32.09 -28.15 -18.84
N ALA A 2 31.05 -27.33 -18.76
CA ALA A 2 31.09 -25.87 -18.90
C ALA A 2 29.67 -25.38 -18.65
N GLN A 3 29.39 -25.01 -17.40
CA GLN A 3 28.17 -24.34 -16.99
C GLN A 3 28.12 -22.97 -17.69
N THR A 4 27.02 -22.68 -18.35
CA THR A 4 26.72 -21.34 -18.87
C THR A 4 26.29 -20.46 -17.70
N ASN A 5 27.11 -19.45 -17.41
CA ASN A 5 26.93 -18.50 -16.32
C ASN A 5 25.70 -17.61 -16.56
N SER A 6 24.65 -17.85 -15.79
CA SER A 6 23.49 -16.99 -15.61
C SER A 6 23.85 -15.80 -14.73
N GLY A 7 23.75 -14.59 -15.27
CA GLY A 7 23.97 -13.34 -14.53
C GLY A 7 23.26 -12.19 -15.20
N GLY A 8 21.93 -12.27 -15.30
CA GLY A 8 21.09 -11.13 -15.67
C GLY A 8 21.14 -10.09 -14.57
N GLN A 9 22.06 -9.13 -14.70
CA GLN A 9 22.22 -8.02 -13.77
C GLN A 9 21.15 -6.97 -14.10
N GLY A 10 19.95 -7.17 -13.56
CA GLY A 10 18.93 -6.12 -13.47
C GLY A 10 19.42 -5.04 -12.51
N THR A 11 19.25 -3.78 -12.89
CA THR A 11 19.75 -2.56 -12.23
C THR A 11 19.08 -2.24 -10.88
N ASN A 12 18.78 -3.24 -10.05
CA ASN A 12 17.98 -3.10 -8.83
C ASN A 12 18.81 -2.88 -7.54
N GLY A 13 20.14 -3.01 -7.59
CA GLY A 13 20.96 -3.11 -6.37
C GLY A 13 21.10 -1.84 -5.52
N VAL A 14 20.84 -0.65 -6.05
CA VAL A 14 21.05 0.62 -5.33
C VAL A 14 19.80 1.14 -4.63
N ALA A 15 18.61 0.77 -5.13
CA ALA A 15 17.36 1.18 -4.52
C ALA A 15 17.18 0.48 -3.18
N ASP A 16 17.43 -0.84 -3.12
CA ASP A 16 17.17 -1.69 -1.95
C ASP A 16 17.97 -1.35 -0.67
N GLU A 17 19.06 -0.58 -0.79
CA GLU A 17 19.96 -0.23 0.32
C GLU A 17 19.82 1.21 0.84
N SER A 18 18.98 2.05 0.23
CA SER A 18 18.76 3.40 0.74
C SER A 18 18.13 3.35 2.14
N PRO A 19 18.61 4.13 3.13
CA PRO A 19 18.03 4.18 4.47
C PRO A 19 16.51 4.44 4.48
N ASN A 20 15.99 5.14 3.46
CA ASN A 20 14.57 5.43 3.33
C ASN A 20 13.73 4.21 2.91
N MET A 21 14.33 3.16 2.33
CA MET A 21 13.59 1.97 1.88
C MET A 21 12.91 1.21 3.00
N ILE A 22 13.47 1.25 4.23
CA ILE A 22 12.82 0.58 5.36
C ILE A 22 11.48 1.24 5.68
N VAL A 23 11.38 2.56 5.51
CA VAL A 23 10.14 3.31 5.74
C VAL A 23 9.13 2.97 4.64
N TYR A 24 9.55 2.96 3.36
CA TYR A 24 8.68 2.62 2.25
C TYR A 24 8.14 1.20 2.35
N ARG A 25 8.98 0.20 2.68
CA ARG A 25 8.54 -1.18 2.87
C ARG A 25 7.48 -1.31 3.97
N LYS A 26 7.68 -0.65 5.11
CA LYS A 26 6.69 -0.62 6.20
C LYS A 26 5.38 0.07 5.77
N MET A 27 5.46 1.15 4.99
CA MET A 27 4.28 1.81 4.44
C MET A 27 3.53 0.91 3.47
N GLU A 28 4.23 0.17 2.59
CA GLU A 28 3.64 -0.78 1.65
C GLU A 28 2.92 -1.92 2.38
N GLU A 29 3.48 -2.43 3.47
CA GLU A 29 2.83 -3.44 4.32
C GLU A 29 1.49 -2.91 4.88
N VAL A 30 1.45 -1.67 5.38
CA VAL A 30 0.21 -1.06 5.87
C VAL A 30 -0.80 -0.89 4.73
N ILE A 31 -0.34 -0.43 3.56
CA ILE A 31 -1.17 -0.25 2.36
C ILE A 31 -1.73 -1.58 1.84
N ALA A 32 -0.99 -2.69 1.97
CA ALA A 32 -1.48 -4.03 1.63
C ALA A 32 -2.65 -4.45 2.54
N HIS A 33 -2.57 -4.17 3.85
CA HIS A 33 -3.67 -4.45 4.78
C HIS A 33 -4.88 -3.54 4.55
N MET A 34 -4.67 -2.28 4.18
CA MET A 34 -5.76 -1.36 3.81
C MET A 34 -6.54 -1.83 2.58
N GLN A 35 -5.92 -2.63 1.71
CA GLN A 35 -6.52 -3.16 0.48
C GLN A 35 -7.12 -4.57 0.65
N ASP A 36 -7.08 -5.15 1.86
CA ASP A 36 -7.69 -6.46 2.11
C ASP A 36 -9.18 -6.45 1.76
N GLU A 37 -9.64 -7.46 1.02
CA GLU A 37 -11.02 -7.50 0.50
C GLU A 37 -12.08 -7.56 1.60
N LYS A 38 -11.73 -8.07 2.79
CA LYS A 38 -12.67 -8.31 3.89
C LYS A 38 -12.53 -7.30 5.02
N ASN A 39 -11.30 -6.92 5.35
CA ASN A 39 -10.94 -6.12 6.52
C ASN A 39 -10.30 -4.78 6.15
N GLY A 40 -10.13 -4.50 4.85
CA GLY A 40 -9.57 -3.25 4.34
C GLY A 40 -10.56 -2.07 4.39
N ILE A 41 -10.15 -0.97 3.76
CA ILE A 41 -10.95 0.25 3.63
C ILE A 41 -12.04 0.01 2.58
N PRO A 42 -13.32 0.33 2.87
CA PRO A 42 -14.41 0.10 1.93
C PRO A 42 -14.31 1.03 0.71
N ILE A 43 -14.23 0.44 -0.48
CA ILE A 43 -14.18 1.15 -1.75
C ILE A 43 -15.58 1.26 -2.36
N ARG A 44 -15.94 2.44 -2.85
CA ARG A 44 -17.28 2.73 -3.36
C ARG A 44 -17.23 3.48 -4.69
N THR A 45 -18.36 3.49 -5.38
CA THR A 45 -18.63 4.46 -6.44
C THR A 45 -19.56 5.54 -5.88
N VAL A 46 -19.15 6.79 -5.98
CA VAL A 46 -19.98 7.94 -5.59
C VAL A 46 -20.61 8.57 -6.83
N LYS A 47 -21.79 9.15 -6.66
CA LYS A 47 -22.51 9.86 -7.71
C LYS A 47 -22.86 11.26 -7.23
N SER A 48 -22.44 12.26 -7.99
CA SER A 48 -23.04 13.60 -8.00
C SER A 48 -23.88 13.76 -9.27
N PHE A 49 -24.86 14.66 -9.28
CA PHE A 49 -25.95 14.80 -10.28
C PHE A 49 -25.68 14.14 -11.67
N LEU A 50 -24.62 14.60 -12.39
CA LEU A 50 -24.19 14.08 -13.71
C LEU A 50 -22.85 13.32 -13.72
N THR A 51 -22.18 13.17 -12.58
CA THR A 51 -20.83 12.60 -12.49
C THR A 51 -20.82 11.37 -11.59
N LYS A 52 -20.18 10.29 -12.05
CA LYS A 52 -19.87 9.12 -11.24
C LYS A 52 -18.36 8.99 -11.11
N ILE A 53 -17.89 8.75 -9.90
CA ILE A 53 -16.47 8.52 -9.62
C ILE A 53 -16.36 7.13 -8.99
N PRO A 54 -15.85 6.13 -9.74
CA PRO A 54 -15.63 4.80 -9.20
C PRO A 54 -14.38 4.77 -8.33
N SER A 55 -14.27 3.70 -7.54
CA SER A 55 -13.06 3.35 -6.79
C SER A 55 -12.57 4.43 -5.83
N VAL A 56 -13.47 4.99 -5.02
CA VAL A 56 -13.15 6.02 -4.02
C VAL A 56 -13.48 5.58 -2.60
N PHE A 57 -12.82 6.22 -1.64
CA PHE A 57 -13.09 6.17 -0.21
C PHE A 57 -12.98 7.59 0.37
N SER A 58 -13.56 7.81 1.55
CA SER A 58 -13.46 9.09 2.27
C SER A 58 -12.22 9.11 3.16
N GLY A 59 -11.65 10.30 3.39
CA GLY A 59 -10.47 10.45 4.25
C GLY A 59 -10.69 9.97 5.69
N SER A 60 -11.92 10.12 6.22
CA SER A 60 -12.30 9.60 7.55
C SER A 60 -12.16 8.07 7.66
N GLU A 61 -12.29 7.34 6.56
CA GLU A 61 -12.20 5.88 6.55
C GLU A 61 -10.77 5.40 6.71
N ILE A 62 -9.80 6.16 6.17
CA ILE A 62 -8.38 5.93 6.41
C ILE A 62 -8.09 6.10 7.91
N VAL A 63 -8.53 7.22 8.48
CA VAL A 63 -8.28 7.54 9.90
C VAL A 63 -8.90 6.46 10.81
N GLN A 64 -10.17 6.12 10.60
CA GLN A 64 -10.84 5.07 11.37
C GLN A 64 -10.17 3.70 11.22
N TRP A 65 -9.73 3.36 9.99
CA TRP A 65 -9.02 2.11 9.76
C TRP A 65 -7.68 2.08 10.51
N MET A 66 -6.91 3.18 10.50
CA MET A 66 -5.64 3.28 11.21
C MET A 66 -5.83 3.16 12.73
N ILE A 67 -6.80 3.88 13.30
CA ILE A 67 -7.14 3.79 14.73
C ILE A 67 -7.43 2.34 15.13
N LYS A 68 -8.26 1.64 14.35
CA LYS A 68 -8.67 0.27 14.65
C LYS A 68 -7.56 -0.76 14.48
N ASN A 69 -6.75 -0.66 13.43
CA ASN A 69 -5.84 -1.74 13.02
C ASN A 69 -4.39 -1.52 13.43
N LEU A 70 -4.01 -0.30 13.86
CA LEU A 70 -2.65 0.05 14.26
C LEU A 70 -2.52 0.43 15.75
N ASP A 71 -3.56 0.17 16.56
CA ASP A 71 -3.58 0.43 18.01
C ASP A 71 -3.21 1.89 18.35
N ILE A 72 -3.82 2.84 17.63
CA ILE A 72 -3.60 4.27 17.84
C ILE A 72 -4.67 4.78 18.81
N GLU A 73 -4.25 5.25 19.97
CA GLU A 73 -5.11 5.94 20.93
C GLU A 73 -5.18 7.45 20.60
N ASP A 74 -6.36 8.05 20.78
CA ASP A 74 -6.53 9.50 20.67
C ASP A 74 -5.97 10.12 21.97
N GLN A 75 -4.94 10.98 21.86
CA GLN A 75 -4.27 11.63 23.00
C GLN A 75 -5.09 12.79 23.58
#